data_AF-W8YZM8-F1
#
_entry.id   AF-W8YZM8-F1
#
_cell.length_a   1.000
_cell.length_b   1.000
_cell.length_c   1.000
_cell.angle_alpha   90.00
_cell.angle_beta   90.00
_cell.angle_gamma   90.00
#
_symmetry.space_group_name_H-M   'P 1'
#
loop_
_entity.id
_entity.type
_entity.pdbx_description
1 polymer ?
#
loop_
_entity_poly.entity_id
_entity_poly.type
_entity_poly.pdbx_seq_one_letter_code
_entity_poly.pdbx_strand_id
1 'polypeptide(L)'
;MRPKESCCMPRNNLLKKILVIGSGPIVIGQAAEFDYAGTQACQALKEEGYEVVLINSNPATIMTDTNMADKVYIEPITLDFVSQIIRQERPDGLLPTLGGQTGLNMAVELARAGVLERENVKL
;
A
#
# COMPACT_ATOMS: atom_id res chain seq x y z
N MET A 1 -12.09 -21.01 34.92
CA MET A 1 -12.49 -20.40 33.63
C MET A 1 -11.58 -19.20 33.42
N ARG A 2 -10.58 -19.29 32.52
CA ARG A 2 -9.69 -18.14 32.25
C ARG A 2 -10.51 -17.09 31.48
N PRO A 3 -10.44 -15.80 31.84
CA PRO A 3 -11.07 -14.76 31.04
C PRO A 3 -10.47 -14.83 29.63
N LYS A 4 -11.34 -14.85 28.62
CA LYS A 4 -10.92 -14.66 27.23
C LYS A 4 -10.41 -13.23 27.11
N GLU A 5 -9.10 -13.04 27.24
CA GLU A 5 -8.45 -11.80 26.83
C GLU A 5 -8.77 -11.57 25.35
N SER A 6 -9.34 -10.41 25.06
CA SER A 6 -9.66 -9.95 23.71
C SER A 6 -8.37 -9.87 22.90
N CYS A 7 -8.13 -10.87 22.06
CA CYS A 7 -6.92 -11.09 21.28
C CYS A 7 -6.70 -10.06 20.15
N CYS A 8 -7.50 -8.99 20.05
CA CYS A 8 -7.35 -8.01 18.97
C CYS A 8 -7.17 -6.61 19.57
N MET A 9 -5.98 -6.04 19.35
CA MET A 9 -5.79 -4.61 19.55
C MET A 9 -6.69 -3.87 18.54
N PRO A 10 -7.43 -2.83 18.96
CA PRO A 10 -8.28 -2.06 18.06
C PRO A 10 -7.44 -1.31 17.00
N ARG A 11 -8.13 -0.79 15.97
CA ARG A 11 -7.55 0.02 14.89
C ARG A 11 -6.56 1.08 15.45
N ASN A 12 -5.42 1.26 14.78
CA ASN A 12 -4.46 2.30 15.14
C ASN A 12 -4.95 3.68 14.68
N ASN A 13 -5.53 4.45 15.60
CA ASN A 13 -6.07 5.78 15.30
C ASN A 13 -5.01 6.85 14.99
N LEU A 14 -3.72 6.54 15.12
CA LEU A 14 -2.64 7.44 14.73
C LEU A 14 -2.39 7.41 13.21
N LEU A 15 -2.82 6.36 12.52
CA LEU A 15 -2.73 6.25 11.07
C LEU A 15 -4.07 6.68 10.45
N LYS A 16 -4.02 7.60 9.51
CA LYS A 16 -5.19 8.08 8.76
C LYS A 16 -5.07 7.76 7.28
N LYS A 17 -3.89 7.97 6.70
CA LYS A 17 -3.61 7.73 5.28
C LYS A 17 -2.58 6.63 5.09
N ILE A 18 -2.88 5.66 4.23
CA ILE A 18 -1.99 4.53 3.92
C ILE A 18 -1.72 4.51 2.43
N LEU A 19 -0.44 4.44 2.05
CA LEU A 19 0.00 4.18 0.69
C LEU A 19 0.20 2.68 0.48
N VAL A 20 -0.57 2.08 -0.42
CA VAL A 20 -0.45 0.68 -0.85
C VAL A 20 0.40 0.63 -2.12
N ILE A 21 1.39 -0.27 -2.16
CA ILE A 21 2.19 -0.52 -3.37
C ILE A 21 1.70 -1.80 -4.04
N GLY A 22 1.21 -1.68 -5.28
CA GLY A 22 0.83 -2.81 -6.13
C GLY A 22 2.02 -3.58 -6.70
N SER A 23 1.73 -4.62 -7.49
CA SER A 23 2.76 -5.50 -8.06
C SER A 23 3.34 -5.01 -9.38
N GLY A 24 2.69 -4.08 -10.07
CA GLY A 24 3.04 -3.73 -11.44
C GLY A 24 2.52 -4.78 -12.44
N PRO A 25 3.13 -4.90 -13.63
CA PRO A 25 2.65 -5.80 -14.68
C PRO A 25 2.76 -7.27 -14.27
N ILE A 26 1.87 -8.10 -14.83
CA ILE A 26 1.89 -9.55 -14.63
C ILE A 26 3.13 -10.13 -15.32
N VAL A 27 3.92 -10.90 -14.55
CA VAL A 27 5.08 -11.65 -15.03
C VAL A 27 5.06 -13.07 -14.46
N ILE A 28 5.83 -13.98 -15.06
CA ILE A 28 5.96 -15.35 -14.53
C ILE A 28 6.50 -15.27 -13.10
N GLY A 29 5.79 -15.85 -12.14
CA GLY A 29 6.13 -15.83 -10.71
C GLY A 29 5.61 -14.62 -9.93
N GLN A 30 4.96 -13.66 -10.58
CA GLN A 30 4.26 -12.54 -9.92
C GLN A 30 3.06 -12.12 -10.77
N ALA A 31 1.88 -12.68 -10.48
CA ALA A 31 0.71 -12.57 -11.35
C ALA A 31 -0.54 -12.02 -10.62
N ALA A 32 -1.71 -12.54 -10.99
CA ALA A 32 -3.02 -12.03 -10.59
C ALA A 32 -3.31 -12.16 -9.08
N GLU A 33 -2.55 -12.98 -8.36
CA GLU A 33 -2.67 -13.13 -6.91
C GLU A 33 -2.49 -11.80 -6.16
N PHE A 34 -1.70 -10.88 -6.70
CA PHE A 34 -1.47 -9.57 -6.11
C PHE A 34 -2.57 -8.54 -6.43
N ASP A 35 -3.27 -8.68 -7.57
CA ASP A 35 -4.49 -7.90 -7.81
C ASP A 35 -5.58 -8.31 -6.82
N TYR A 36 -5.76 -9.62 -6.63
CA TYR A 36 -6.71 -10.15 -5.65
C TYR A 36 -6.37 -9.68 -4.23
N ALA A 37 -5.12 -9.87 -3.77
CA ALA A 37 -4.71 -9.48 -2.42
C ALA A 37 -4.73 -7.95 -2.21
N GLY A 38 -4.28 -7.18 -3.21
CA GLY A 38 -4.32 -5.72 -3.19
C GLY A 38 -5.74 -5.17 -3.12
N THR A 39 -6.65 -5.73 -3.90
CA THR A 39 -8.09 -5.40 -3.86
C THR A 39 -8.67 -5.62 -2.47
N GLN A 40 -8.43 -6.80 -1.87
CA GLN A 40 -8.91 -7.11 -0.52
C GLN A 40 -8.39 -6.13 0.53
N ALA A 41 -7.13 -5.73 0.44
CA ALA A 41 -6.57 -4.79 1.39
C ALA A 41 -7.10 -3.38 1.23
N CYS A 42 -7.25 -2.88 -0.01
CA CYS A 42 -7.87 -1.58 -0.25
C CYS A 42 -9.28 -1.54 0.34
N GLN A 43 -10.08 -2.60 0.15
CA GLN A 43 -11.41 -2.72 0.75
C GLN A 43 -11.34 -2.71 2.28
N ALA A 44 -10.52 -3.59 2.88
CA ALA A 44 -10.40 -3.69 4.33
C ALA A 44 -9.94 -2.37 4.98
N LEU A 45 -8.98 -1.67 4.37
CA LEU A 45 -8.51 -0.38 4.87
C LEU A 45 -9.60 0.70 4.78
N LYS A 46 -10.38 0.73 3.70
CA LYS A 46 -11.49 1.69 3.56
C LYS A 46 -12.63 1.39 4.51
N GLU A 47 -12.99 0.12 4.71
CA GLU A 47 -14.00 -0.31 5.68
C GLU A 47 -13.63 0.06 7.10
N GLU A 48 -12.34 -0.05 7.44
CA GLU A 48 -11.80 0.42 8.70
C GLU A 48 -11.72 1.95 8.80
N GLY A 49 -11.92 2.69 7.70
CA GLY A 49 -11.95 4.16 7.65
C GLY A 49 -10.59 4.82 7.52
N TYR A 50 -9.64 4.18 6.84
CA TYR A 50 -8.40 4.81 6.38
C TYR A 50 -8.61 5.47 5.01
N GLU A 51 -7.90 6.57 4.76
CA GLU A 51 -7.71 7.10 3.41
C GLU A 51 -6.66 6.24 2.70
N VAL A 52 -7.02 5.65 1.56
CA VAL A 52 -6.17 4.73 0.82
C VAL A 52 -5.66 5.42 -0.43
N VAL A 53 -4.33 5.50 -0.54
CA VAL A 53 -3.64 5.84 -1.79
C VAL A 53 -3.06 4.56 -2.35
N LEU A 54 -3.30 4.28 -3.62
CA LEU A 54 -2.73 3.14 -4.31
C LEU A 54 -1.82 3.60 -5.45
N ILE A 55 -0.65 2.99 -5.58
CA ILE A 55 0.15 3.02 -6.82
C ILE A 55 0.25 1.63 -7.42
N ASN A 56 -0.08 1.49 -8.70
CA ASN A 56 0.17 0.28 -9.47
C ASN A 56 0.30 0.60 -10.96
N SER A 57 1.38 0.17 -11.61
CA SER A 57 1.60 0.46 -13.04
C SER A 57 0.78 -0.40 -14.00
N ASN A 58 0.06 -1.41 -13.50
CA ASN A 58 -0.76 -2.29 -14.33
C ASN A 58 -2.21 -1.78 -14.42
N PRO A 59 -2.66 -1.27 -15.59
CA PRO A 59 -4.02 -0.74 -15.73
C PRO A 59 -5.08 -1.84 -15.82
N ALA A 60 -4.70 -3.11 -16.02
CA ALA A 60 -5.63 -4.23 -16.19
C ALA A 60 -5.85 -4.97 -14.86
N THR A 61 -6.11 -4.23 -13.78
CA THR A 61 -6.33 -4.77 -12.43
C THR A 61 -7.57 -4.18 -11.78
N ILE A 62 -8.28 -4.99 -10.99
CA ILE A 62 -9.45 -4.52 -10.23
C ILE A 62 -9.03 -3.54 -9.13
N MET A 63 -7.84 -3.73 -8.55
CA MET A 63 -7.35 -2.82 -7.51
C MET A 63 -7.16 -1.38 -8.02
N THR A 64 -6.95 -1.18 -9.32
CA THR A 64 -6.82 0.15 -9.94
C THR A 64 -8.15 0.79 -10.36
N ASP A 65 -9.28 0.14 -10.13
CA ASP A 65 -10.58 0.76 -10.36
C ASP A 65 -10.77 1.97 -9.44
N THR A 66 -11.43 3.02 -9.95
CA THR A 66 -11.52 4.32 -9.28
C THR A 66 -12.27 4.32 -7.96
N ASN A 67 -13.04 3.26 -7.67
CA ASN A 67 -13.76 3.08 -6.41
C ASN A 67 -12.93 2.34 -5.34
N MET A 68 -11.82 1.71 -5.71
CA MET A 68 -11.10 0.79 -4.82
C MET A 68 -10.22 1.51 -3.81
N ALA A 69 -9.63 2.65 -4.17
CA ALA A 69 -8.87 3.53 -3.30
C ALA A 69 -9.43 4.96 -3.37
N ASP A 70 -9.03 5.85 -2.46
CA ASP A 70 -9.39 7.28 -2.54
C ASP A 70 -8.58 8.00 -3.61
N LYS A 71 -7.34 7.54 -3.82
CA LYS A 71 -6.46 7.95 -4.93
C LYS A 71 -5.82 6.73 -5.56
N VAL A 72 -5.86 6.65 -6.89
CA VAL A 72 -5.19 5.62 -7.68
C VAL A 72 -4.18 6.29 -8.62
N TYR A 73 -2.93 5.87 -8.54
CA TYR A 73 -1.84 6.27 -9.42
C TYR A 73 -1.48 5.09 -10.33
N ILE A 74 -1.81 5.20 -11.62
CA ILE A 74 -1.37 4.24 -12.63
C ILE A 74 -0.05 4.75 -13.22
N GLU A 75 1.00 4.64 -12.41
CA GLU A 75 2.33 5.19 -12.68
C GLU A 75 3.42 4.12 -12.48
N PRO A 76 4.62 4.29 -13.06
CA PRO A 76 5.73 3.37 -12.83
C PRO A 76 6.09 3.23 -11.34
N ILE A 77 6.29 1.99 -10.89
CA ILE A 77 6.75 1.70 -9.52
C ILE A 77 8.28 1.87 -9.48
N THR A 78 8.74 3.12 -9.56
CA THR A 78 10.15 3.50 -9.45
C THR A 78 10.35 4.41 -8.25
N LEU A 79 11.59 4.46 -7.74
CA LEU A 79 11.94 5.28 -6.58
C LEU A 79 11.50 6.74 -6.75
N ASP A 80 11.67 7.31 -7.94
CA ASP A 80 11.35 8.71 -8.22
C ASP A 80 9.84 8.98 -8.14
N PHE A 81 9.03 8.18 -8.84
CA PHE A 81 7.57 8.33 -8.86
C PHE A 81 6.96 8.07 -7.48
N VAL A 82 7.36 6.98 -6.83
CA VAL A 82 6.83 6.65 -5.50
C VAL A 82 7.26 7.69 -4.46
N SER A 83 8.49 8.24 -4.55
CA SER A 83 8.92 9.34 -3.70
C SER A 83 8.12 10.62 -3.92
N GLN A 84 7.78 10.94 -5.18
CA GLN A 84 6.93 12.09 -5.49
C GLN A 84 5.52 11.92 -4.91
N ILE A 85 4.92 10.74 -5.07
CA ILE A 85 3.61 10.42 -4.50
C ILE A 85 3.66 10.53 -2.97
N ILE A 86 4.69 10.00 -2.30
CA ILE A 86 4.84 10.13 -0.84
C ILE A 86 4.90 11.61 -0.42
N ARG A 87 5.67 12.45 -1.13
CA ARG A 87 5.77 13.89 -0.80
C ARG A 87 4.47 14.65 -1.02
N GLN A 88 3.71 14.29 -2.06
CA GLN A 88 2.45 14.90 -2.42
C GLN A 88 1.33 14.47 -1.47
N GLU A 89 1.20 13.18 -1.23
CA GLU A 89 0.10 12.59 -0.48
C GLU A 89 0.31 12.59 1.03
N ARG A 90 1.58 12.60 1.47
CA ARG A 90 1.99 12.55 2.88
C ARG A 90 1.31 11.39 3.65
N PRO A 91 1.45 10.12 3.21
CA PRO A 91 0.86 8.99 3.90
C PRO A 91 1.48 8.80 5.28
N ASP A 92 0.68 8.39 6.27
CA ASP A 92 1.17 8.06 7.61
C ASP A 92 1.85 6.68 7.64
N GLY A 93 1.43 5.79 6.74
CA GLY A 93 1.93 4.42 6.65
C GLY A 93 2.10 3.93 5.21
N LEU A 94 2.98 2.97 5.02
CA LEU A 94 3.22 2.26 3.77
C LEU A 94 2.82 0.79 3.93
N LEU A 95 2.07 0.24 2.98
CA LEU A 95 1.74 -1.19 2.91
C LEU A 95 2.38 -1.82 1.66
N PRO A 96 3.62 -2.34 1.76
CA PRO A 96 4.35 -2.87 0.60
C PRO A 96 4.21 -4.38 0.40
N THR A 97 3.50 -5.09 1.28
CA THR A 97 3.46 -6.55 1.34
C THR A 97 2.51 -7.19 0.32
N LEU A 98 1.76 -6.38 -0.42
CA LEU A 98 0.74 -6.83 -1.37
C LEU A 98 1.14 -6.63 -2.83
N GLY A 99 2.35 -6.10 -3.07
CA GLY A 99 2.92 -5.92 -4.39
C GLY A 99 3.95 -6.98 -4.77
N GLY A 100 3.96 -8.13 -4.09
CA GLY A 100 4.97 -9.17 -4.29
C GLY A 100 6.39 -8.66 -4.05
N GLN A 101 7.35 -9.16 -4.83
CA GLN A 101 8.74 -8.72 -4.70
C GLN A 101 8.92 -7.26 -5.13
N THR A 102 8.09 -6.78 -6.06
CA THR A 102 8.11 -5.38 -6.52
C THR A 102 7.83 -4.42 -5.38
N GLY A 103 6.75 -4.66 -4.62
CA GLY A 103 6.40 -3.85 -3.45
C GLY A 103 7.46 -3.90 -2.35
N LEU A 104 7.98 -5.09 -2.03
CA LEU A 104 9.02 -5.27 -1.00
C LEU A 104 10.33 -4.59 -1.38
N ASN A 105 10.79 -4.74 -2.63
CA ASN A 105 12.01 -4.07 -3.10
C ASN A 105 11.85 -2.56 -3.04
N MET A 106 10.69 -2.03 -3.46
CA MET A 106 10.43 -0.60 -3.42
C MET A 106 10.46 -0.05 -1.98
N ALA A 107 9.88 -0.76 -1.02
CA ALA A 107 9.97 -0.38 0.40
C ALA A 107 11.42 -0.32 0.90
N VAL A 108 12.25 -1.30 0.53
CA VAL A 108 13.67 -1.32 0.88
C VAL A 108 14.43 -0.16 0.22
N GLU A 109 14.16 0.13 -1.05
CA GLU A 109 14.76 1.26 -1.77
C GLU A 109 14.38 2.60 -1.15
N LEU A 110 13.10 2.81 -0.83
CA LEU A 110 12.62 4.02 -0.14
C LEU A 110 13.25 4.21 1.23
N ALA A 111 13.39 3.12 2.00
CA ALA A 111 14.05 3.14 3.31
C ALA A 111 15.53 3.48 3.17
N ARG A 112 16.26 2.83 2.23
CA ARG A 112 17.68 3.10 1.96
C ARG A 112 17.93 4.51 1.45
N ALA A 113 17.02 5.05 0.64
CA ALA A 113 17.07 6.43 0.18
C ALA A 113 16.66 7.44 1.28
N GLY A 114 16.30 6.98 2.48
CA GLY A 114 15.86 7.82 3.60
C GLY A 114 14.57 8.58 3.34
N VAL A 115 13.76 8.16 2.35
CA VAL A 115 12.50 8.84 2.00
C VAL A 115 11.48 8.65 3.12
N LEU A 116 11.34 7.42 3.63
CA LEU A 116 10.37 7.12 4.68
C LEU A 116 10.66 7.91 5.96
N GLU A 117 11.93 8.01 6.36
CA GLU A 117 12.35 8.78 7.54
C GLU A 117 12.09 10.29 7.34
N ARG A 118 12.53 10.86 6.22
CA ARG A 118 12.36 12.29 5.92
C ARG A 118 10.90 12.71 5.86
N GLU A 119 10.03 11.84 5.35
CA GLU A 119 8.61 12.11 5.19
C GLU A 119 7.75 11.55 6.34
N ASN A 120 8.39 10.98 7.38
CA ASN A 120 7.77 10.39 8.57
C ASN A 120 6.69 9.32 8.26
N VAL A 121 6.97 8.47 7.27
CA VAL A 121 6.09 7.36 6.86
C VAL A 121 6.44 6.11 7.66
N LYS A 122 5.47 5.50 8.34
CA LYS A 122 5.67 4.24 9.04
C LYS A 122 5.67 3.07 8.05
N LEU A 123 6.64 2.17 8.20
CA LEU A 123 6.69 0.90 7.51
C LEU A 123 6.02 -0.19 8.34
#